data_AF-A0A962Z8P1-F1
#
_entry.id   AF-A0A962Z8P1-F1
#
_cell.length_a   1.000
_cell.length_b   1.000
_cell.length_c   1.000
_cell.angle_alpha   90.00
_cell.angle_beta   90.00
_cell.angle_gamma   90.00
#
_symmetry.space_group_name_H-M   'P 1'
#
loop_
_entity.id
_entity.type
_entity.pdbx_description
1 polymer ?
#
loop_
_entity_poly.entity_id
_entity_poly.type
_entity_poly.pdbx_seq_one_letter_code
_entity_poly.pdbx_strand_id
1 'polypeptide(L)'
;MTLLGFRLPGFSSLILWALLWELVGRLDLTFFVPPLSEVVVTLVQILPTPAFLSALGETAQAFLLGVLTAVLAGVPLGILMGRN
;
A
#
# COMPACT_ATOMS: atom_id res chain seq x y z
N MET A 1 0.15 -24.64 4.38
CA MET A 1 -0.02 -25.85 3.55
C MET A 1 1.30 -26.62 3.54
N THR A 2 1.29 -27.95 3.49
CA THR A 2 2.51 -28.77 3.43
C THR A 2 2.90 -29.03 1.97
N LEU A 3 4.05 -28.53 1.54
CA LEU A 3 4.64 -28.76 0.23
C LEU A 3 5.96 -29.51 0.45
N LEU A 4 6.15 -30.65 -0.22
CA LEU A 4 7.38 -31.47 -0.11
C LEU A 4 7.77 -31.85 1.34
N GLY A 5 6.79 -32.06 2.24
CA GLY A 5 7.04 -32.39 3.65
C GLY A 5 7.33 -31.19 4.57
N PHE A 6 7.51 -29.99 4.02
CA PHE A 6 7.70 -28.75 4.79
C PHE A 6 6.37 -28.00 4.93
N ARG A 7 6.02 -27.58 6.17
CA ARG A 7 4.89 -26.67 6.39
C ARG A 7 5.30 -25.27 5.95
N LEU A 8 4.79 -24.84 4.80
CA LEU A 8 4.97 -23.47 4.35
C LEU A 8 4.09 -22.52 5.17
N PRO A 9 4.68 -21.44 5.74
CA PRO A 9 3.93 -20.36 6.37
C PRO A 9 2.98 -19.69 5.36
N GLY A 10 1.90 -19.08 5.85
CA GLY A 10 0.94 -18.37 4.97
C GLY A 10 1.57 -17.29 4.09
N PHE A 11 2.70 -16.71 4.53
CA PHE A 11 3.44 -15.67 3.81
C PHE A 11 4.37 -16.20 2.70
N SER A 12 4.49 -17.52 2.52
CA SER A 12 5.35 -18.12 1.48
C SER A 12 5.06 -17.62 0.07
N SER A 13 3.79 -17.32 -0.24
CA SER A 13 3.38 -16.74 -1.53
C SER A 13 3.98 -15.34 -1.76
N LEU A 14 4.07 -14.51 -0.72
CA LEU A 14 4.63 -13.15 -0.82
C LEU A 14 6.11 -13.20 -1.20
N ILE A 15 6.86 -14.16 -0.64
CA ILE A 15 8.28 -14.33 -0.95
C ILE A 15 8.47 -14.76 -2.40
N LEU A 16 7.66 -15.73 -2.87
CA LEU A 16 7.73 -16.20 -4.24
C LEU A 16 7.43 -15.07 -5.24
N TRP A 17 6.39 -14.28 -4.98
CA TRP A 17 6.04 -13.14 -5.81
C TRP A 17 7.07 -12.01 -5.74
N ALA A 18 7.65 -11.74 -4.58
CA ALA A 18 8.72 -10.75 -4.43
C ALA A 18 9.97 -11.15 -5.25
N LEU A 19 10.34 -12.43 -5.24
CA LEU A 19 11.45 -12.95 -6.04
C LEU A 19 11.17 -12.87 -7.54
N LEU A 20 9.94 -13.21 -7.95
CA LEU A 20 9.52 -13.13 -9.35
C LEU A 20 9.55 -11.68 -9.84
N TRP A 21 9.03 -10.73 -9.05
CA TRP A 21 9.11 -9.30 -9.34
C TRP A 21 10.56 -8.84 -9.44
N GLU A 22 11.40 -9.11 -8.44
CA GLU A 22 12.82 -8.73 -8.48
C GLU A 22 13.53 -9.25 -9.74
N LEU A 23 13.25 -10.50 -10.13
CA LEU A 23 13.81 -11.09 -11.35
C LEU A 23 13.32 -10.38 -12.61
N VAL A 24 12.02 -10.11 -12.72
CA VAL A 24 11.42 -9.39 -13.85
C VAL A 24 12.01 -7.99 -13.99
N GLY A 25 12.17 -7.28 -12.87
CA GLY A 25 12.75 -5.93 -12.84
C GLY A 25 14.23 -5.92 -13.20
N ARG A 26 15.04 -6.87 -12.71
CA ARG A 26 16.47 -6.95 -13.06
C ARG A 26 16.75 -7.41 -14.49
N LEU A 27 15.82 -8.14 -15.09
CA LEU A 27 15.92 -8.60 -16.48
C LEU A 27 15.38 -7.57 -17.47
N ASP A 28 14.96 -6.39 -17.01
CA ASP A 28 14.39 -5.31 -17.83
C ASP A 28 13.25 -5.78 -18.75
N LEU A 29 12.50 -6.81 -18.33
CA LEU A 29 11.41 -7.38 -19.14
C LEU A 29 10.25 -6.39 -19.32
N THR A 30 10.19 -5.36 -18.47
CA THR A 30 9.22 -4.27 -18.55
C THR A 30 9.89 -2.94 -18.25
N PHE A 31 9.62 -1.91 -19.06
CA PHE A 31 10.13 -0.56 -18.84
C PHE A 31 9.57 0.11 -17.57
N PHE A 32 8.37 -0.29 -17.11
CA PHE A 32 7.65 0.39 -16.04
C PHE A 32 7.89 -0.19 -14.64
N VAL A 33 8.43 -1.40 -14.54
CA VAL A 33 8.52 -2.10 -13.25
C VAL A 33 9.99 -2.23 -12.85
N PRO A 34 10.50 -1.33 -11.98
CA PRO A 34 11.86 -1.46 -11.48
C PRO A 34 11.98 -2.67 -10.53
N PRO A 35 13.22 -3.12 -10.25
CA PRO A 35 13.49 -4.11 -9.21
C PRO A 35 12.86 -3.71 -7.89
N LEU A 36 12.29 -4.69 -7.18
CA LEU A 36 11.67 -4.48 -5.87
C LEU A 36 12.68 -3.90 -4.86
N SER A 37 13.94 -4.35 -4.93
CA SER A 37 15.01 -3.82 -4.10
C SER A 37 15.24 -2.31 -4.29
N GLU A 38 15.17 -1.82 -5.53
CA GLU A 38 15.29 -0.40 -5.84
C GLU A 38 14.12 0.40 -5.25
N VAL A 39 12.89 -0.10 -5.40
CA VAL A 39 11.69 0.53 -4.80
C VAL A 39 11.85 0.71 -3.29
N VAL A 40 12.34 -0.32 -2.59
CA VAL A 40 12.56 -0.27 -1.15
C VAL A 40 13.64 0.74 -0.78
N VAL A 41 14.76 0.77 -1.53
CA VAL A 41 15.83 1.75 -1.32
C VAL A 41 15.32 3.17 -1.53
N THR A 42 14.62 3.43 -2.63
CA THR A 42 14.03 4.74 -2.92
C THR A 42 13.04 5.14 -1.83
N LEU A 43 12.19 4.22 -1.36
CA LEU A 43 11.26 4.49 -0.27
C LEU A 43 11.99 4.95 1.00
N VAL A 44 13.05 4.24 1.41
CA VAL A 44 13.83 4.61 2.60
C VAL A 44 14.56 5.94 2.41
N GLN A 45 15.02 6.23 1.20
CA GLN A 45 15.69 7.51 0.87
C GLN A 45 14.75 8.70 0.89
N ILE A 46 13.52 8.55 0.37
CA ILE A 46 12.53 9.65 0.31
C ILE A 46 11.83 9.86 1.65
N LEU A 47 11.69 8.81 2.47
CA LEU A 47 10.96 8.87 3.75
C LEU A 47 11.40 10.04 4.67
N PRO A 48 12.71 10.32 4.89
CA PRO A 48 13.14 11.43 5.73
C PRO A 48 13.10 12.80 5.04
N THR A 49 12.74 12.87 3.75
CA THR A 49 12.80 14.14 3.02
C THR A 49 11.67 15.08 3.47
N PRO A 50 11.95 16.38 3.66
CA PRO A 50 10.92 17.34 4.05
C PRO A 50 9.73 17.37 3.07
N ALA A 51 10.01 17.28 1.77
CA ALA A 51 8.98 17.28 0.72
C ALA A 51 8.02 16.09 0.85
N PHE A 52 8.56 14.88 1.09
CA PHE A 52 7.75 13.68 1.28
C PHE A 52 6.90 13.78 2.56
N LEU A 53 7.50 14.25 3.66
CA LEU A 53 6.79 14.41 4.93
C LEU A 53 5.68 15.47 4.85
N SER A 54 5.92 16.58 4.16
CA SER A 54 4.90 17.60 3.90
C SER A 54 3.73 17.02 3.08
N ALA A 55 4.03 16.34 1.97
CA ALA A 55 3.00 15.73 1.13
C ALA A 55 2.21 14.63 1.87
N LEU A 56 2.90 13.84 2.70
CA LEU A 56 2.26 12.83 3.55
C LEU A 56 1.33 13.49 4.57
N GLY A 57 1.76 14.60 5.19
CA GLY A 57 0.95 15.37 6.13
C GLY A 57 -0.29 15.98 5.46
N GLU A 58 -0.14 16.57 4.28
CA GLU A 58 -1.25 17.11 3.48
C GLU A 58 -2.27 16.02 3.13
N THR A 59 -1.78 14.85 2.69
CA THR A 59 -2.63 13.69 2.39
C THR A 59 -3.39 13.21 3.63
N ALA A 60 -2.69 13.10 4.77
CA ALA A 60 -3.28 12.68 6.03
C ALA A 60 -4.36 13.68 6.51
N GLN A 61 -4.08 14.98 6.43
CA GLN A 61 -5.04 16.01 6.78
C GLN A 61 -6.27 15.96 5.89
N ALA A 62 -6.10 15.89 4.56
CA ALA A 62 -7.20 15.80 3.61
C ALA A 62 -8.04 14.54 3.83
N PHE A 63 -7.40 13.39 4.05
CA PHE A 63 -8.07 12.13 4.36
C PHE A 63 -8.88 12.22 5.66
N LEU A 64 -8.29 12.72 6.75
CA LEU A 64 -8.97 12.83 8.04
C LEU A 64 -10.16 13.78 7.98
N LEU A 65 -10.00 14.95 7.36
CA LEU A 65 -11.11 15.89 7.20
C LEU A 65 -12.21 15.31 6.31
N GLY A 66 -11.84 14.63 5.22
CA GLY A 66 -12.79 13.95 4.33
C GLY A 66 -13.57 12.85 5.05
N VAL A 67 -12.89 12.01 5.82
CA VAL A 67 -13.54 10.93 6.59
C VAL A 67 -14.43 11.52 7.69
N LEU A 68 -13.96 12.52 8.44
CA LEU A 68 -14.75 13.14 9.50
C LEU A 68 -16.01 13.79 8.93
N THR A 69 -15.90 14.53 7.83
CA THR A 69 -17.06 15.13 7.16
C THR A 69 -18.01 14.07 6.61
N ALA A 70 -17.49 13.00 6.00
CA ALA A 70 -18.30 11.89 5.53
C ALA A 70 -19.05 11.16 6.67
N VAL A 71 -18.41 10.97 7.82
CA VAL A 71 -19.07 10.38 9.00
C VAL A 71 -20.12 11.33 9.57
N LEU A 72 -19.76 12.60 9.80
CA LEU A 72 -20.65 13.58 10.43
C LEU A 72 -21.84 13.96 9.56
N ALA A 73 -21.71 13.96 8.24
CA ALA A 73 -22.82 14.25 7.34
C ALA A 73 -23.51 12.96 6.88
N GLY A 74 -22.75 11.97 6.43
CA GLY A 74 -23.27 10.74 5.83
C GLY A 74 -24.01 9.84 6.81
N VAL A 75 -23.53 9.70 8.06
CA VAL A 75 -24.22 8.85 9.05
C VAL A 75 -25.58 9.45 9.43
N PRO A 76 -25.70 10.74 9.82
CA PRO A 76 -27.02 11.31 10.11
C PRO A 76 -27.96 11.28 8.90
N LEU A 77 -27.47 11.61 7.71
CA LEU A 77 -28.27 11.52 6.48
C LEU A 77 -28.77 10.10 6.25
N GLY A 78 -27.92 9.08 6.39
CA GLY A 78 -28.30 7.68 6.26
C GLY A 78 -29.36 7.26 7.29
N ILE A 79 -29.23 7.70 8.55
CA ILE A 79 -30.23 7.44 9.60
C ILE A 79 -31.57 8.10 9.26
N LEU A 80 -31.56 9.34 8.77
CA LEU A 80 -32.77 10.04 8.34
C LEU A 80 -33.44 9.37 7.14
N MET A 81 -32.65 8.90 6.18
CA MET A 81 -33.15 8.19 4.99
C MET A 81 -33.69 6.79 5.31
N GLY A 82 -33.09 6.08 6.27
CA GLY A 82 -33.54 4.74 6.69
C GLY A 82 -34.79 4.74 7.58
N ARG A 83 -35.33 5.93 7.90
CA ARG A 83 -36.57 6.09 8.65
C ARG A 83 -37.74 6.28 7.69
N ASN A 84 -38.15 5.22 6.98
CA ASN A 84 -39.50 4.86 6.49
C ASN A 84 -39.36 3.66 5.52
#